data_AF-A0A378F614-F1
#
_entry.id   AF-A0A378F614-F1
#
_cell.length_a   1.000
_cell.length_b   1.000
_cell.length_c   1.000
_cell.angle_alpha   90.00
_cell.angle_beta   90.00
_cell.angle_gamma   90.00
#
_symmetry.space_group_name_H-M   'P 1'
#
loop_
_entity.id
_entity.type
_entity.pdbx_description
1 polymer ?
#
loop_
_entity_poly.entity_id
_entity_poly.type
_entity_poly.pdbx_seq_one_letter_code
_entity_poly.pdbx_strand_id
1 'polypeptide(L)' 'MSSVRIQVINPNTSLAMTETIGAAARAVAAPGTEILAVCPRAGVPSIEGHFDEAIAAVGVLEQIRAGREQGWMGM' A
#
# COMPACT_ATOMS: atom_id res chain seq x y z
N MET A 1 24.96 -4.80 3.53
CA MET A 1 23.87 -4.26 4.36
C MET A 1 22.59 -4.91 3.88
N SER A 2 21.73 -5.42 4.77
CA SER A 2 20.45 -6.02 4.36
C SER A 2 19.53 -4.90 3.84
N SER A 3 18.93 -5.09 2.66
CA SER A 3 17.97 -4.15 2.09
C SER A 3 16.63 -4.29 2.81
N VAL A 4 16.05 -3.20 3.28
CA VAL A 4 14.71 -3.17 3.88
C VAL A 4 13.70 -2.99 2.76
N ARG A 5 12.65 -3.82 2.71
CA ARG A 5 11.62 -3.77 1.65
C ARG A 5 10.25 -3.49 2.27
N ILE A 6 9.69 -2.31 1.99
CA ILE A 6 8.43 -1.84 2.57
C ILE A 6 7.38 -1.72 1.48
N GLN A 7 6.25 -2.39 1.67
CA GLN A 7 5.04 -2.18 0.87
C GLN A 7 4.15 -1.16 1.58
N VAL A 8 3.83 -0.06 0.90
CA VAL A 8 2.92 0.98 1.37
C VAL A 8 1.58 0.79 0.67
N ILE A 9 0.55 0.46 1.44
CA ILE A 9 -0.74 0.08 0.88
C ILE A 9 -1.69 1.28 0.93
N ASN A 10 -2.08 1.79 -0.23
CA ASN A 10 -3.25 2.66 -0.35
C ASN A 10 -4.52 1.78 -0.27
N PRO A 11 -5.40 1.97 0.72
CA PRO A 11 -6.56 1.11 0.92
C PRO A 11 -7.69 1.31 -0.11
N ASN A 12 -7.71 2.43 -0.83
CA ASN A 12 -8.66 2.67 -1.94
C ASN A 12 -8.03 2.29 -3.30
N THR A 13 -8.84 2.27 -4.35
CA THR A 13 -8.42 1.83 -5.70
C THR A 13 -7.81 2.95 -6.58
N SER A 14 -7.62 4.16 -6.04
CA SER A 14 -7.13 5.31 -6.82
C SER A 14 -5.64 5.22 -7.10
N LEU A 15 -5.27 4.99 -8.37
CA LEU A 15 -3.88 4.96 -8.83
C LEU A 15 -3.16 6.30 -8.59
N ALA A 16 -3.83 7.42 -8.87
CA ALA A 16 -3.25 8.75 -8.66
C ALA A 16 -2.90 9.00 -7.18
N MET A 17 -3.74 8.53 -6.25
CA MET A 17 -3.45 8.60 -4.83
C MET A 17 -2.29 7.67 -4.44
N THR A 18 -2.26 6.44 -4.99
CA THR A 18 -1.16 5.49 -4.77
C THR A 18 0.19 6.05 -5.24
N GLU A 19 0.22 6.72 -6.39
CA GLU A 19 1.42 7.38 -6.92
C GLU A 19 1.88 8.50 -5.99
N THR A 20 0.95 9.32 -5.50
CA THR A 20 1.22 10.43 -4.57
C THR A 20 1.78 9.92 -3.25
N ILE A 21 1.14 8.91 -2.65
CA ILE A 21 1.60 8.23 -1.42
C ILE A 21 3.00 7.63 -1.64
N GLY A 22 3.19 6.93 -2.76
CA GLY A 22 4.47 6.32 -3.09
C GLY A 22 5.59 7.34 -3.27
N ALA A 23 5.32 8.48 -3.89
CA ALA A 23 6.28 9.56 -4.04
C ALA A 23 6.69 10.13 -2.68
N ALA A 24 5.72 10.38 -1.79
CA ALA A 24 5.98 10.86 -0.45
C ALA A 24 6.80 9.86 0.38
N ALA A 25 6.46 8.57 0.33
CA ALA A 25 7.19 7.52 1.04
C ALA A 25 8.65 7.40 0.55
N ARG A 26 8.86 7.45 -0.77
CA ARG A 26 10.22 7.40 -1.36
C ARG A 26 11.05 8.62 -1.01
N ALA A 27 10.44 9.81 -0.90
CA ALA A 27 11.17 11.06 -0.62
C ALA A 27 11.85 11.06 0.77
N VAL A 28 11.37 10.24 1.71
CA VAL A 28 11.88 10.16 3.08
C VAL A 28 12.50 8.80 3.43
N ALA A 29 12.57 7.87 2.47
CA ALA A 29 13.11 6.54 2.69
C ALA A 29 14.61 6.60 3.00
N ALA A 30 15.05 5.86 4.02
CA ALA A 30 16.46 5.76 4.36
C ALA A 30 17.26 5.04 3.25
N PRO A 31 18.57 5.29 3.11
CA PRO A 31 19.41 4.53 2.20
C PRO A 31 19.31 3.02 2.46
N GLY A 32 19.08 2.24 1.40
CA GLY A 32 18.86 0.79 1.49
C GLY A 32 17.41 0.38 1.81
N THR A 33 16.46 1.32 1.80
CA THR A 33 15.02 1.02 1.85
C THR A 33 14.40 1.06 0.45
N GLU A 34 13.75 -0.04 0.06
CA GLU A 34 12.94 -0.15 -1.15
C GLU A 34 11.46 0.07 -0.79
N ILE A 35 10.77 0.92 -1.55
CA ILE A 35 9.35 1.24 -1.36
C ILE A 35 8.53 0.73 -2.54
N LEU A 36 7.54 -0.11 -2.25
CA LEU A 36 6.51 -0.52 -3.20
C LEU A 36 5.16 0.07 -2.78
N ALA A 37 4.63 1.03 -3.55
CA ALA A 37 3.27 1.53 -3.33
C ALA A 37 2.26 0.70 -4.12
N VAL A 38 1.21 0.22 -3.46
CA VAL A 38 0.16 -0.59 -4.08
C VAL A 38 -1.23 -0.11 -3.70
N CYS A 39 -2.23 -0.51 -4.48
CA CYS A 39 -3.63 -0.44 -4.10
C CYS A 39 -4.38 -1.72 -4.53
N PRO A 40 -5.52 -2.04 -3.90
CA PRO A 40 -6.39 -3.13 -4.34
C PRO A 40 -6.86 -2.95 -5.79
N ARG A 41 -7.11 -4.07 -6.49
CA ARG A 41 -7.70 -4.07 -7.84
C ARG A 41 -9.22 -3.87 -7.84
N ALA A 42 -9.87 -4.15 -6.71
CA ALA A 42 -11.31 -4.01 -6.49
C ALA A 42 -11.54 -3.42 -5.10
N GLY A 43 -12.62 -2.67 -4.94
CA GLY A 43 -12.94 -1.95 -3.71
C GLY A 43 -13.52 -0.57 -4.00
N VAL A 44 -13.33 0.35 -3.08
CA VAL A 44 -13.85 1.71 -3.16
C VAL A 44 -12.82 2.68 -3.76
N PRO A 45 -13.22 3.67 -4.57
CA PRO A 45 -12.32 4.67 -5.15
C PRO A 45 -11.83 5.72 -4.14
N SER A 46 -12.62 5.97 -3.09
CA SER A 46 -12.31 6.79 -1.93
C SER A 46 -12.96 6.16 -0.68
N ILE A 47 -12.50 6.54 0.51
CA ILE A 47 -13.04 6.04 1.78
C ILE A 47 -13.69 7.23 2.50
N GLU A 48 -15.01 7.23 2.57
CA GLU A 48 -15.80 8.38 3.06
C GLU A 48 -16.82 7.99 4.13
N GLY A 49 -16.76 6.74 4.62
CA GLY A 49 -17.56 6.27 5.74
C GLY A 49 -17.22 4.84 6.16
N HIS A 50 -17.92 4.35 7.18
CA HIS A 50 -17.66 3.02 7.77
C HIS A 50 -17.89 1.85 6.80
N PHE A 51 -18.85 2.01 5.88
CA PHE A 51 -19.08 1.00 4.85
C PHE A 51 -17.88 0.87 3.91
N ASP A 52 -17.33 2.00 3.47
CA ASP A 52 -16.16 2.04 2.60
C ASP A 52 -14.93 1.48 3.31
N GLU A 53 -14.76 1.82 4.58
CA GLU A 53 -13.67 1.32 5.42
C GLU A 53 -13.71 -0.20 5.56
N ALA A 54 -14.91 -0.80 5.74
CA ALA A 54 -15.07 -2.25 5.80
C ALA A 54 -14.67 -2.94 4.49
N ILE A 55 -15.02 -2.36 3.33
CA ILE A 55 -14.58 -2.88 2.02
C ILE A 55 -13.07 -2.71 1.85
N ALA A 56 -12.54 -1.54 2.20
CA ALA A 56 -11.14 -1.22 2.05
C ALA A 56 -10.25 -2.12 2.92
N ALA A 57 -10.70 -2.48 4.12
CA ALA A 57 -10.00 -3.40 5.02
C ALA A 57 -9.76 -4.77 4.35
N VAL A 58 -10.74 -5.30 3.61
CA VAL A 58 -10.57 -6.56 2.85
C VAL A 58 -9.50 -6.38 1.76
N GLY A 59 -9.55 -5.28 1.02
CA GLY A 59 -8.54 -4.96 0.00
C GLY A 59 -7.13 -4.85 0.58
N VAL A 60 -6.97 -4.23 1.75
CA VAL A 60 -5.68 -4.16 2.47
C VAL A 60 -5.17 -5.56 2.83
N LEU A 61 -6.03 -6.42 3.38
CA LEU A 61 -5.65 -7.79 3.74
C LEU A 61 -5.18 -8.60 2.52
N GLU A 62 -5.81 -8.40 1.36
CA GLU A 62 -5.35 -9.02 0.10
C GLU A 62 -3.97 -8.53 -0.32
N GLN A 63 -3.70 -7.22 -0.21
CA GLN A 63 -2.39 -6.65 -0.52
C GLN A 63 -1.31 -7.12 0.46
N ILE A 64 -1.64 -7.23 1.76
CA ILE A 64 -0.74 -7.79 2.77
C ILE A 64 -0.39 -9.24 2.42
N ARG A 65 -1.37 -10.06 2.04
CA ARG A 65 -1.12 -11.45 1.63
C ARG A 65 -0.18 -11.50 0.43
N ALA A 66 -0.47 -10.74 -0.62
CA ALA A 66 0.36 -10.67 -1.82
C ALA A 66 1.77 -10.15 -1.54
N GLY A 67 1.91 -9.14 -0.68
CA GLY A 67 3.19 -8.59 -0.25
C GLY A 67 4.04 -9.61 0.49
N ARG A 68 3.44 -10.35 1.43
CA ARG A 68 4.12 -11.43 2.17
C ARG A 68 4.63 -12.53 1.26
N GLU A 69 3.83 -12.96 0.28
CA GLU A 69 4.22 -13.98 -0.71
C GLU A 69 5.43 -13.53 -1.57
N GLN A 70 5.60 -12.21 -1.74
CA GLN A 70 6.69 -11.60 -2.51
C GLN A 70 7.87 -11.11 -1.63
N GLY A 71 7.82 -11.38 -0.33
CA GLY A 71 8.87 -11.00 0.62
C GLY A 71 8.94 -9.50 0.94
N TRP A 72 7.81 -8.80 0.89
CA TRP A 72 7.68 -7.42 1.37
C TRP A 72 7.18 -7.38 2.81
N MET A 73 7.68 -6.40 3.57
CA MET A 73 7.12 -6.04 4.87
C MET A 73 6.03 -4.98 4.68
N GLY A 74 4.84 -5.20 5.24
CA GLY A 74 3.73 -4.24 5.13
C GLY A 74 3.86 -3.09 6.13
N MET A 75 3.55 -1.87 5.68
CA MET A 75 3.26 -0.69 6.51
C MET A 75 1.91 -0.10 6.13
#